data_AF-A0A2S6CW82-F1
#
_entry.id   AF-A0A2S6CW82-F1
#
_cell.length_a   1.000
_cell.length_b   1.000
_cell.length_c   1.000
_cell.angle_alpha   90.00
_cell.angle_beta   90.00
_cell.angle_gamma   90.00
#
_symmetry.space_group_name_H-M   'P 1'
#
loop_
_entity.id
_entity.type
_entity.pdbx_description
1 polymer ?
#
loop_
_entity_poly.entity_id
_entity_poly.type
_entity_poly.pdbx_seq_one_letter_code
_entity_poly.pdbx_strand_id
1 'polypeptide(L)'
;MSPIDTQVLNSLLDMLGGEVEILADIIHTYLLESPPILTAIQTSVKNEDADALNKAAHQLKSSSASLGAVNFSRLCLELELKGKNQNLEGVLELVSRLKDEYKQVEIALKQIAKIP
;
A
#
# COMPACT_ATOMS: atom_id res chain seq x y z
N MET A 1 17.59 1.95 -0.39
CA MET A 1 16.68 2.09 -1.56
C MET A 1 15.51 2.94 -1.13
N SER A 2 15.03 3.84 -1.99
CA SER A 2 13.81 4.62 -1.71
C SER A 2 12.61 3.66 -1.61
N PRO A 3 11.68 3.87 -0.67
CA PRO A 3 10.43 3.09 -0.61
C PRO A 3 9.48 3.43 -1.77
N ILE A 4 9.73 4.54 -2.48
CA ILE A 4 8.98 4.99 -3.66
C ILE A 4 9.87 4.94 -4.89
N ASP A 5 9.40 4.25 -5.92
CA ASP A 5 9.93 4.28 -7.28
C ASP A 5 9.54 5.60 -7.94
N THR A 6 10.54 6.46 -8.13
CA THR A 6 10.35 7.78 -8.73
C THR A 6 10.02 7.73 -10.21
N GLN A 7 10.36 6.65 -10.94
CA GLN A 7 9.99 6.52 -12.36
C GLN A 7 8.48 6.30 -12.51
N VAL A 8 7.89 5.47 -11.64
CA VAL A 8 6.44 5.27 -11.60
C VAL A 8 5.74 6.56 -11.22
N LEU A 9 6.22 7.25 -10.18
CA LEU A 9 5.64 8.50 -9.73
C LEU A 9 5.72 9.61 -10.79
N ASN A 10 6.85 9.74 -11.50
CA ASN A 10 6.99 10.69 -12.60
C ASN A 10 6.07 10.34 -13.77
N SER A 11 5.90 9.06 -14.08
CA SER A 11 4.96 8.63 -15.13
C SER A 11 3.51 8.98 -14.76
N LEU A 12 3.15 8.87 -13.48
CA LEU A 12 1.86 9.35 -12.97
C LEU A 12 1.75 10.87 -13.12
N LEU A 13 2.77 11.63 -12.73
CA LEU A 13 2.79 13.09 -12.88
C LEU A 13 2.62 13.52 -14.35
N ASP A 14 3.30 12.85 -15.28
CA ASP A 14 3.18 13.11 -16.72
C ASP A 14 1.77 12.83 -17.23
N MET A 15 1.13 11.74 -16.75
CA MET A 15 -0.27 11.43 -17.07
C MET A 15 -1.23 12.50 -16.53
N LEU A 16 -0.88 13.16 -15.42
CA LEU A 16 -1.60 14.30 -14.85
C LEU A 16 -1.21 15.63 -15.51
N GLY A 17 -0.48 15.63 -16.63
CA GLY A 17 -0.11 16.86 -17.35
C GLY A 17 0.96 17.71 -16.63
N GLY A 18 1.70 17.12 -15.68
CA GLY A 18 2.66 17.85 -14.85
C GLY A 18 2.05 18.58 -13.66
N GLU A 19 0.76 18.35 -13.37
CA GLU A 19 0.03 19.01 -12.29
C GLU A 19 0.39 18.43 -10.91
N VAL A 20 1.41 19.03 -10.27
CA VAL A 20 1.93 18.59 -8.96
C VAL A 20 0.89 18.69 -7.84
N GLU A 21 -0.06 19.62 -7.94
CA GLU A 21 -1.15 19.81 -6.96
C GLU A 21 -2.11 18.62 -6.97
N ILE A 22 -2.51 18.13 -8.16
CA ILE A 22 -3.33 16.93 -8.30
C ILE A 22 -2.58 15.70 -7.75
N LEU A 23 -1.29 15.58 -8.04
CA LEU A 23 -0.47 14.50 -7.49
C LEU A 23 -0.46 14.52 -5.95
N ALA A 24 -0.31 15.71 -5.35
CA ALA A 24 -0.33 15.87 -3.90
C ALA A 24 -1.69 15.45 -3.31
N ASP A 25 -2.81 15.80 -3.96
CA ASP A 25 -4.15 15.38 -3.54
C ASP A 25 -4.33 13.86 -3.61
N ILE A 26 -3.87 13.21 -4.68
CA ILE A 26 -3.90 11.75 -4.81
C ILE A 26 -3.08 11.08 -3.70
N ILE A 27 -1.89 11.60 -3.43
CA ILE A 27 -1.05 11.13 -2.32
C ILE A 27 -1.77 11.29 -0.99
N HIS A 28 -2.40 12.44 -0.74
CA HIS A 28 -3.14 12.70 0.48
C HIS A 28 -4.32 11.74 0.66
N THR A 29 -5.13 11.50 -0.39
CA THR A 29 -6.20 10.51 -0.37
C THR A 29 -5.66 9.12 -0.06
N TYR A 30 -4.58 8.69 -0.71
CA TYR A 30 -3.95 7.41 -0.43
C TYR A 30 -3.51 7.27 1.04
N LEU A 31 -2.90 8.31 1.61
CA LEU A 31 -2.46 8.33 3.01
C LEU A 31 -3.63 8.30 4.00
N LEU A 32 -4.79 8.85 3.62
CA LEU A 32 -6.01 8.81 4.43
C LEU A 32 -6.69 7.43 4.37
N GLU A 33 -6.72 6.80 3.20
CA GLU A 33 -7.42 5.53 2.97
C GLU A 33 -6.60 4.30 3.39
N SER A 34 -5.28 4.38 3.37
CA SER A 34 -4.41 3.22 3.65
C SER A 34 -4.48 2.71 5.11
N PRO A 35 -4.48 3.55 6.17
CA PRO A 35 -4.56 3.09 7.56
C PRO A 35 -5.79 2.23 7.92
N PRO A 36 -7.04 2.58 7.52
CA PRO A 36 -8.19 1.71 7.78
C PRO A 36 -8.09 0.37 7.04
N ILE A 37 -7.53 0.34 5.82
CA ILE A 37 -7.33 -0.91 5.06
C ILE A 37 -6.27 -1.79 5.72
N LEU A 38 -5.17 -1.20 6.21
CA LEU A 38 -4.15 -1.91 7.01
C LEU A 38 -4.73 -2.51 8.29
N THR A 39 -5.67 -1.79 8.92
CA THR A 39 -6.39 -2.29 10.08
C THR A 39 -7.28 -3.48 9.69
N ALA A 40 -8.00 -3.40 8.56
CA ALA A 40 -8.81 -4.50 8.04
C ALA A 40 -7.96 -5.76 7.75
N ILE A 41 -6.76 -5.60 7.19
CA ILE A 41 -5.79 -6.70 7.02
C ILE A 41 -5.46 -7.35 8.38
N GLN A 42 -5.12 -6.56 9.39
CA GLN A 42 -4.79 -7.08 10.72
C GLN A 42 -5.99 -7.81 11.36
N THR A 43 -7.20 -7.25 11.24
CA THR A 43 -8.42 -7.85 11.77
C THR A 43 -8.77 -9.15 11.05
N SER A 44 -8.62 -9.21 9.72
CA SER A 44 -8.88 -10.42 8.95
C SER A 44 -7.97 -11.57 9.38
N VAL A 45 -6.69 -11.30 9.62
CA VAL A 45 -5.74 -12.29 10.16
C VAL A 45 -6.15 -12.76 11.56
N LYS A 46 -6.53 -11.83 12.45
CA LYS A 46 -6.97 -12.18 13.81
C LYS A 46 -8.23 -13.05 13.82
N ASN A 47 -9.13 -12.83 12.86
CA ASN A 47 -10.39 -13.55 12.75
C ASN A 47 -10.28 -14.81 11.87
N GLU A 48 -9.09 -15.13 11.35
CA GLU A 48 -8.85 -16.21 10.39
C GLU A 48 -9.73 -16.10 9.11
N ASP A 49 -10.09 -14.87 8.73
CA ASP A 49 -10.94 -14.57 7.58
C ASP A 49 -10.08 -14.33 6.33
N ALA A 50 -9.78 -15.43 5.62
CA ALA A 50 -8.94 -15.42 4.44
C ALA A 50 -9.54 -14.63 3.25
N ASP A 51 -10.85 -14.62 3.10
CA ASP A 51 -11.54 -13.85 2.05
C ASP A 51 -11.47 -12.33 2.31
N ALA A 52 -11.65 -11.91 3.56
CA ALA A 52 -11.45 -10.52 3.95
C ALA A 52 -9.99 -10.09 3.78
N LEU A 53 -9.03 -10.97 4.12
CA LEU A 53 -7.60 -10.72 3.90
C LEU A 53 -7.30 -10.50 2.42
N ASN A 54 -7.81 -11.38 1.55
CA ASN A 54 -7.63 -11.26 0.11
C ASN A 54 -8.11 -9.91 -0.43
N LYS A 55 -9.34 -9.52 -0.08
CA LYS A 55 -9.96 -8.27 -0.57
C LYS A 55 -9.22 -7.03 -0.09
N ALA A 56 -8.91 -6.96 1.21
CA ALA A 56 -8.22 -5.81 1.79
C ALA A 56 -6.80 -5.65 1.23
N ALA A 57 -6.07 -6.77 1.08
CA ALA A 57 -4.74 -6.76 0.48
C ALA A 57 -4.77 -6.38 -1.01
N HIS A 58 -5.75 -6.86 -1.78
CA HIS A 58 -5.93 -6.51 -3.19
C HIS A 58 -6.16 -4.99 -3.37
N GLN A 59 -7.02 -4.40 -2.55
CA GLN A 59 -7.31 -2.95 -2.60
C GLN A 59 -6.02 -2.14 -2.39
N LEU A 60 -5.26 -2.48 -1.35
CA LEU A 60 -4.05 -1.74 -1.00
C LEU A 60 -2.93 -1.96 -2.00
N LYS A 61 -2.82 -3.16 -2.60
CA LYS A 61 -1.83 -3.48 -3.63
C LYS A 61 -1.88 -2.51 -4.80
N SER A 62 -3.07 -2.31 -5.36
CA SER A 62 -3.25 -1.54 -6.60
C SER A 62 -2.97 -0.06 -6.39
N SER A 63 -3.51 0.54 -5.33
CA SER A 63 -3.26 1.95 -5.01
C SER A 63 -1.78 2.23 -4.72
N SER A 64 -1.11 1.30 -4.04
CA SER A 64 0.32 1.37 -3.75
C SER A 64 1.19 1.29 -4.99
N ALA A 65 0.85 0.39 -5.93
CA ALA A 65 1.58 0.23 -7.19
C ALA A 65 1.54 1.51 -8.02
N SER A 66 0.37 2.17 -8.10
CA SER A 66 0.20 3.42 -8.86
C SER A 66 1.06 4.57 -8.35
N LEU A 67 1.41 4.58 -7.06
CA LEU A 67 2.28 5.60 -6.45
C LEU A 67 3.76 5.20 -6.40
N GLY A 68 4.13 4.06 -7.01
CA GLY A 68 5.51 3.59 -7.00
C GLY A 68 5.95 2.92 -5.70
N ALA A 69 5.04 2.62 -4.76
CA ALA A 69 5.34 1.84 -3.55
C ALA A 69 5.46 0.34 -3.89
N VAL A 70 6.41 -0.02 -4.76
CA VAL A 70 6.52 -1.34 -5.41
C VAL A 70 6.73 -2.46 -4.40
N ASN A 71 7.63 -2.25 -3.43
CA ASN A 71 7.91 -3.26 -2.39
C ASN A 71 6.70 -3.50 -1.49
N PHE A 72 6.01 -2.44 -1.11
CA PHE A 72 4.79 -2.51 -0.33
C PHE A 72 3.66 -3.21 -1.09
N SER A 73 3.47 -2.86 -2.37
CA SER A 73 2.52 -3.54 -3.26
C SER A 73 2.81 -5.04 -3.38
N ARG A 74 4.09 -5.44 -3.45
CA ARG A 74 4.48 -6.86 -3.46
C ARG A 74 4.09 -7.59 -2.16
N LEU A 75 4.28 -6.97 -1.00
CA LEU A 75 3.83 -7.55 0.28
C LEU A 75 2.30 -7.68 0.34
N CYS A 76 1.57 -6.70 -0.19
CA CYS A 76 0.12 -6.81 -0.36
C CYS A 76 -0.25 -7.99 -1.27
N LEU A 77 0.46 -8.19 -2.38
CA LEU A 77 0.23 -9.32 -3.28
C LEU A 77 0.46 -10.68 -2.58
N GLU A 78 1.52 -10.79 -1.77
CA GLU A 78 1.78 -12.02 -0.99
C GLU A 78 0.61 -12.33 -0.04
N LEU A 79 0.08 -11.33 0.65
CA LEU A 79 -1.10 -11.47 1.52
C LEU A 79 -2.39 -11.77 0.73
N GLU A 80 -2.57 -11.12 -0.41
CA GLU A 80 -3.68 -11.38 -1.33
C GLU A 80 -3.71 -12.85 -1.74
N LEU A 81 -2.56 -13.40 -2.13
CA LEU A 81 -2.42 -14.80 -2.53
C LEU A 81 -2.62 -15.77 -1.37
N LYS A 82 -2.13 -15.44 -0.16
CA LYS A 82 -2.38 -16.21 1.06
C LYS A 82 -3.88 -16.32 1.36
N GLY A 83 -4.60 -15.20 1.32
CA GLY A 83 -6.05 -15.17 1.47
C GLY A 83 -6.77 -15.94 0.35
N LYS A 84 -6.39 -15.73 -0.92
CA LYS A 84 -6.98 -16.43 -2.08
C LYS A 84 -6.86 -17.95 -1.97
N ASN A 85 -5.71 -18.42 -1.49
CA ASN A 85 -5.43 -19.85 -1.35
C ASN A 85 -5.94 -20.43 -0.03
N GLN A 86 -6.64 -19.65 0.80
CA GLN A 86 -7.12 -20.05 2.13
C GLN A 86 -5.98 -20.61 3.01
N ASN A 87 -4.76 -20.09 2.82
CA ASN A 87 -3.57 -20.50 3.57
C ASN A 87 -3.05 -19.31 4.37
N LEU A 88 -3.37 -19.29 5.66
CA LEU A 88 -2.94 -18.26 6.61
C LEU A 88 -1.61 -18.57 7.31
N GLU A 89 -0.88 -19.59 6.87
CA GLU A 89 0.45 -19.88 7.41
C GLU A 89 1.43 -18.72 7.12
N GLY A 90 2.10 -18.23 8.16
CA GLY A 90 3.10 -17.16 8.06
C GLY A 90 2.53 -15.75 7.83
N VAL A 91 1.21 -15.56 7.80
CA VAL A 91 0.62 -14.22 7.53
C VAL A 91 0.95 -13.20 8.62
N LEU A 92 1.16 -13.63 9.87
CA LEU A 92 1.54 -12.72 10.96
C LEU A 92 2.88 -12.03 10.70
N GLU A 93 3.87 -12.77 10.21
CA GLU A 93 5.18 -12.21 9.85
C GLU A 93 5.05 -11.27 8.64
N LEU A 94 4.28 -11.66 7.63
CA LEU A 94 4.01 -10.82 6.46
C LEU A 94 3.31 -9.51 6.83
N VAL A 95 2.32 -9.55 7.73
CA VAL A 95 1.63 -8.35 8.21
C VAL A 95 2.58 -7.46 9.01
N SER A 96 3.50 -8.02 9.80
CA SER A 96 4.51 -7.22 10.50
C SER A 96 5.40 -6.47 9.51
N ARG A 97 5.93 -7.18 8.50
CA ARG A 97 6.75 -6.59 7.43
C ARG A 97 5.98 -5.54 6.64
N LEU A 98 4.72 -5.80 6.33
CA LEU A 98 3.83 -4.86 5.65
C LEU A 98 3.71 -3.54 6.43
N LYS A 99 3.48 -3.61 7.75
CA LYS A 99 3.36 -2.40 8.60
C LYS A 99 4.64 -1.58 8.63
N ASP A 100 5.79 -2.22 8.70
CA ASP A 100 7.06 -1.51 8.73
C ASP A 100 7.40 -0.86 7.39
N GLU A 101 7.11 -1.55 6.28
CA GLU A 101 7.24 -0.99 4.95
C GLU A 101 6.28 0.19 4.73
N TYR A 102 5.03 0.10 5.20
CA TYR A 102 4.08 1.20 5.09
C TYR A 102 4.57 2.47 5.77
N LYS A 103 5.21 2.36 6.95
CA LYS A 103 5.78 3.54 7.63
C LYS A 103 6.81 4.25 6.74
N GLN A 104 7.63 3.49 6.02
CA GLN A 104 8.62 4.08 5.09
C GLN A 104 7.94 4.74 3.90
N VAL A 105 6.92 4.09 3.32
CA VAL A 105 6.08 4.63 2.23
C VAL A 105 5.40 5.93 2.67
N GLU A 106 4.78 5.95 3.85
CA GLU A 106 4.12 7.12 4.42
C GLU A 106 5.07 8.31 4.55
N ILE A 107 6.25 8.08 5.15
CA ILE A 107 7.26 9.14 5.34
C ILE A 107 7.70 9.71 3.99
N ALA A 108 8.01 8.85 3.02
CA ALA A 108 8.47 9.30 1.71
C ALA A 108 7.40 10.06 0.95
N LEU A 109 6.15 9.57 0.96
CA LEU A 109 5.03 10.25 0.30
C LEU A 109 4.71 11.60 0.93
N LYS A 110 4.75 11.72 2.27
CA LYS A 110 4.60 13.02 2.96
C LYS A 110 5.66 14.03 2.54
N GLN A 111 6.92 13.59 2.41
CA GLN A 111 8.02 14.45 1.94
C GLN A 111 7.80 14.90 0.49
N ILE A 112 7.36 13.99 -0.39
CA ILE A 112 7.06 14.28 -1.81
C ILE A 112 5.91 15.29 -1.93
N ALA A 113 4.82 15.05 -1.23
CA ALA A 113 3.63 15.91 -1.24
C ALA A 113 3.79 17.18 -0.39
N LYS A 114 4.93 17.35 0.31
CA LYS A 114 5.20 18.45 1.25
C LYS A 114 4.12 18.58 2.34
N ILE A 115 3.57 17.45 2.78
CA ILE A 115 2.61 17.35 3.86
C ILE A 115 3.38 17.35 5.20
N PRO A 116 2.98 18.15 6.21
CA PRO A 116 3.64 18.19 7.51
C PRO A 116 3.55 16.87 8.30
#